data_AF-A0A7Y1VY21-F1
#
_entry.id   AF-A0A7Y1VY21-F1
#
_cell.length_a   1.000
_cell.length_b   1.000
_cell.length_c   1.000
_cell.angle_alpha   90.00
_cell.angle_beta   90.00
_cell.angle_gamma   90.00
#
_symmetry.space_group_name_H-M   'P 1'
#
loop_
_entity.id
_entity.type
_entity.pdbx_description
1 polymer ?
#
loop_
_entity_poly.entity_id
_entity_poly.type
_entity_poly.pdbx_seq_one_letter_code
_entity_poly.pdbx_strand_id
1 'polypeptide(L)'
;MKNLNQFLPILLLCLSSGLFSQEHLQLPTEERNRSFNVIPGVANESLGSISNTAVAVPRSFNFLNQETLIGSTLYDLQSNAAMSNRLVVDPDGYKAAVWMLAQSFEPAKPDRGTGFNEFIDGSWGEMPTARLE
;
A
#
# COMPACT_ATOMS: atom_id res chain seq x y z
N MET A 1 21.22 8.55 -51.80
CA MET A 1 20.19 9.37 -51.12
C MET A 1 19.22 8.40 -50.45
N LYS A 2 19.20 8.32 -49.11
CA LYS A 2 18.33 7.39 -48.38
C LYS A 2 16.88 7.91 -48.48
N ASN A 3 15.96 7.06 -48.92
CA ASN A 3 14.61 7.46 -49.30
C ASN A 3 13.82 7.91 -48.07
N LEU A 4 13.30 9.15 -48.10
CA LEU A 4 12.53 9.78 -47.04
C LEU A 4 11.32 8.94 -46.56
N ASN A 5 10.81 8.07 -47.44
CA ASN A 5 9.71 7.13 -47.16
C ASN A 5 10.03 6.05 -46.12
N GLN A 6 11.30 5.84 -45.75
CA GLN A 6 11.67 4.89 -44.70
C GLN A 6 11.42 5.42 -43.27
N PHE A 7 11.26 6.75 -43.09
CA PHE A 7 11.04 7.36 -41.78
C PHE A 7 9.56 7.61 -41.45
N LEU A 8 8.69 7.56 -42.46
CA LEU A 8 7.24 7.74 -42.31
C LEU A 8 6.58 6.74 -41.33
N PRO A 9 6.91 5.43 -41.32
CA PRO A 9 6.27 4.50 -40.38
C PRO A 9 6.69 4.75 -38.92
N ILE A 10 7.92 5.23 -38.68
CA ILE A 10 8.43 5.52 -37.34
C ILE A 10 7.73 6.76 -36.77
N LEU A 11 7.49 7.79 -37.60
CA LEU A 11 6.77 9.00 -37.22
C LEU A 11 5.30 8.72 -36.85
N LEU A 12 4.64 7.84 -37.61
CA LEU A 12 3.26 7.38 -37.33
C LEU A 12 3.16 6.57 -36.03
N LEU A 13 4.18 5.76 -35.73
CA LEU A 13 4.22 4.99 -34.49
C LEU A 13 4.31 5.90 -33.25
N CYS A 14 5.18 6.94 -33.29
CA CYS A 14 5.35 7.88 -32.19
C CYS A 14 4.11 8.75 -31.90
N LEU A 15 3.32 9.10 -32.93
CA LEU A 15 2.08 9.87 -32.74
C LEU A 15 1.00 9.07 -31.99
N SER A 16 0.95 7.75 -32.18
CA SER A 16 -0.06 6.89 -31.54
C SER A 16 0.14 6.71 -30.03
N SER A 17 1.39 6.77 -29.55
CA SER A 17 1.75 6.68 -28.13
C SER A 17 1.40 7.91 -27.29
N GLY A 18 1.02 9.04 -27.91
CA GLY A 18 0.68 10.28 -27.21
C GLY A 18 -0.78 10.42 -26.76
N LEU A 19 -1.67 9.50 -27.18
CA LEU A 19 -3.13 9.63 -26.97
C LEU A 19 -3.65 8.95 -25.69
N PHE A 20 -2.78 8.33 -24.89
CA PHE A 20 -3.13 7.83 -23.56
C PHE A 20 -2.39 8.65 -22.49
N SER A 21 -2.81 9.89 -22.28
CA SER A 21 -2.52 10.60 -21.03
C SER A 21 -3.80 10.60 -20.20
N GLN A 22 -3.74 10.07 -18.99
CA GLN A 22 -4.91 9.93 -18.12
C GLN A 22 -5.56 11.29 -17.84
N GLU A 23 -6.87 11.39 -18.07
CA GLU A 23 -7.68 12.52 -17.63
C GLU A 23 -7.94 12.37 -16.11
N HIS A 24 -7.58 13.38 -15.32
CA HIS A 24 -7.92 13.41 -13.90
C HIS A 24 -9.42 13.70 -13.78
N LEU A 25 -10.19 12.75 -13.26
CA LEU A 25 -11.58 12.96 -12.83
C LEU A 25 -11.62 14.12 -11.83
N GLN A 26 -12.09 15.28 -12.28
CA GLN A 26 -12.26 16.44 -11.42
C GLN A 26 -13.46 16.18 -10.50
N LEU A 27 -13.18 15.71 -9.29
CA LEU A 27 -14.20 15.58 -8.26
C LEU A 27 -14.70 16.99 -7.88
N PRO A 28 -16.03 17.21 -7.84
CA PRO A 28 -16.59 18.44 -7.32
C PRO A 28 -16.05 18.72 -5.91
N THR A 29 -15.58 19.94 -5.67
CA THR A 29 -14.98 20.38 -4.39
C THR A 29 -15.85 20.04 -3.16
N GLU A 30 -17.17 20.03 -3.34
CA GLU A 30 -18.15 19.70 -2.30
C GLU A 30 -18.03 18.26 -1.79
N GLU A 31 -17.74 17.27 -2.65
CA GLU A 31 -17.55 15.88 -2.22
C GLU A 31 -16.18 15.65 -1.59
N ARG A 32 -15.15 16.36 -2.09
CA ARG A 32 -13.79 16.29 -1.54
C ARG A 32 -13.71 16.77 -0.08
N ASN A 33 -14.53 17.77 0.27
CA ASN A 33 -14.54 18.39 1.60
C ASN A 33 -15.74 17.96 2.46
N ARG A 34 -16.51 16.95 2.05
CA ARG A 34 -17.66 16.45 2.81
C ARG A 34 -17.15 15.69 4.04
N SER A 35 -16.95 16.38 5.16
CA SER A 35 -16.74 15.72 6.45
C SER A 35 -18.04 15.08 6.91
N PHE A 36 -17.96 13.86 7.45
CA PHE A 36 -19.08 13.31 8.21
C PHE A 36 -19.24 14.15 9.47
N ASN A 37 -20.45 14.66 9.72
CA ASN A 37 -20.78 15.20 11.02
C ASN A 37 -20.65 14.06 12.03
N VAL A 38 -19.64 14.13 12.89
CA VAL A 38 -19.61 13.33 14.12
C VAL A 38 -20.88 13.74 14.87
N ILE A 39 -21.80 12.81 15.11
CA ILE A 39 -22.94 13.05 16.00
C ILE A 39 -22.31 13.45 17.34
N PRO A 40 -22.40 14.71 17.79
CA PRO A 40 -21.95 15.03 19.12
C PRO A 40 -22.79 14.17 20.04
N GLY A 41 -22.12 13.32 20.83
CA GLY A 41 -22.78 12.55 21.88
C GLY A 41 -23.69 13.51 22.64
N VAL A 42 -24.98 13.16 22.64
CA VAL A 42 -26.09 13.93 23.19
C VAL A 42 -25.64 14.71 24.43
N ALA A 43 -25.61 16.04 24.30
CA ALA A 43 -25.49 16.92 25.44
C ALA A 43 -26.78 16.77 26.27
N ASN A 44 -26.64 16.15 27.44
CA ASN A 44 -27.55 16.13 28.59
C ASN A 44 -28.96 16.75 28.38
N GLU A 45 -29.91 15.93 27.97
CA GLU A 45 -31.32 16.11 28.32
C GLU A 45 -31.64 14.99 29.33
N SER A 46 -32.22 15.34 30.49
CA SER A 46 -32.23 14.52 31.71
C SER A 46 -32.67 13.06 31.52
N LEU A 47 -31.72 12.14 31.47
CA LEU A 47 -31.98 10.70 31.58
C LEU A 47 -32.26 10.38 33.04
N GLY A 48 -33.49 9.96 33.33
CA GLY A 48 -33.84 9.36 34.61
C GLY A 48 -32.84 8.27 34.99
N SER A 49 -32.60 8.13 36.30
CA SER A 49 -31.62 7.24 36.92
C SER A 49 -31.56 5.85 36.29
N ILE A 50 -30.62 5.63 35.36
CA ILE A 50 -30.24 4.28 34.94
C ILE A 50 -29.23 3.79 35.96
N SER A 51 -29.62 2.82 36.78
CA SER A 51 -28.73 2.13 37.70
C SER A 51 -27.62 1.42 36.92
N ASN A 52 -26.46 2.07 36.81
CA ASN A 52 -25.24 1.47 36.27
C ASN A 52 -24.71 0.43 37.24
N THR A 53 -25.27 -0.78 37.23
CA THR A 53 -24.51 -1.94 37.69
C THR A 53 -23.52 -2.27 36.59
N ALA A 54 -22.36 -1.61 36.61
CA ALA A 54 -21.25 -1.90 35.71
C ALA A 54 -20.76 -3.32 35.97
N VAL A 55 -21.31 -4.31 35.25
CA VAL A 55 -20.65 -5.60 35.09
C VAL A 55 -19.46 -5.33 34.18
N ALA A 56 -18.30 -5.11 34.80
CA ALA A 56 -17.05 -5.00 34.08
C ALA A 56 -16.82 -6.32 33.33
N VAL A 57 -17.10 -6.34 32.02
CA VAL A 57 -16.63 -7.40 31.14
C VAL A 57 -15.16 -7.07 30.87
N PRO A 58 -14.19 -7.83 31.38
CA PRO A 58 -12.79 -7.56 31.10
C PRO A 58 -12.51 -8.01 29.67
N ARG A 59 -12.76 -7.14 28.69
CA ARG A 59 -12.20 -7.33 27.34
C ARG A 59 -10.78 -6.79 27.34
N SER A 60 -9.91 -7.48 28.06
CA SER A 60 -8.46 -7.34 27.88
C SER A 60 -8.11 -7.96 26.54
N PHE A 61 -7.94 -7.13 25.51
CA PHE A 61 -7.18 -7.54 24.34
C PHE A 61 -5.71 -7.36 24.69
N ASN A 62 -5.10 -8.41 25.23
CA ASN A 62 -3.64 -8.50 25.30
C ASN A 62 -3.09 -8.61 23.87
N PHE A 63 -2.91 -7.48 23.19
CA PHE A 63 -2.07 -7.41 22.00
C PHE A 63 -0.60 -7.50 22.45
N LEU A 64 -0.18 -8.67 22.95
CA LEU A 64 1.24 -9.01 22.98
C LEU A 64 1.64 -9.50 21.58
N ASN A 65 1.34 -8.69 20.57
CA ASN A 65 1.84 -8.93 19.22
C ASN A 65 3.27 -8.42 19.21
N GLN A 66 4.22 -9.34 19.41
CA GLN A 66 5.61 -9.06 19.12
C GLN A 66 5.73 -8.90 17.60
N GLU A 67 5.72 -7.67 17.12
CA GLU A 67 5.94 -7.37 15.71
C GLU A 67 7.42 -7.59 15.37
N THR A 68 7.69 -8.16 14.20
CA THR A 68 9.05 -8.28 13.68
C THR A 68 9.10 -7.50 12.37
N LEU A 69 10.04 -6.57 12.27
CA LEU A 69 10.34 -5.91 11.01
C LEU A 69 11.06 -6.94 10.12
N ILE A 70 10.49 -7.22 8.95
CA ILE A 70 11.02 -8.24 8.01
C ILE A 70 11.53 -7.63 6.70
N GLY A 71 11.33 -6.32 6.54
CA GLY A 71 11.66 -5.58 5.34
C GLY A 71 11.19 -4.13 5.41
N SER A 72 11.75 -3.29 4.55
CA SER A 72 11.39 -1.87 4.42
C SER A 72 11.38 -1.47 2.95
N THR A 73 10.74 -0.34 2.66
CA THR A 73 10.78 0.29 1.34
C THR A 73 10.47 1.78 1.46
N LEU A 74 11.12 2.60 0.63
CA LEU A 74 10.83 4.02 0.42
C LEU A 74 9.91 4.25 -0.78
N TYR A 75 9.32 3.17 -1.32
CA TYR A 75 8.47 3.22 -2.49
C TYR A 75 7.02 3.56 -2.11
N ASP A 76 6.63 4.82 -2.30
CA ASP A 76 5.25 5.31 -2.12
C ASP A 76 4.70 5.88 -3.44
N LEU A 77 4.43 5.00 -4.41
CA LEU A 77 3.79 5.38 -5.66
C LEU A 77 2.36 4.83 -5.71
N GLN A 78 1.39 5.73 -5.57
CA GLN A 78 -0.04 5.41 -5.50
C GLN A 78 -0.57 4.69 -6.74
N SER A 79 0.02 4.91 -7.93
CA SER A 79 -0.41 4.24 -9.16
C SER A 79 -0.03 2.75 -9.22
N ASN A 80 0.85 2.29 -8.33
CA ASN A 80 1.18 0.88 -8.19
C ASN A 80 0.09 0.16 -7.37
N ALA A 81 -1.09 0.02 -7.96
CA ALA A 81 -2.24 -0.62 -7.34
C ALA A 81 -2.09 -2.16 -7.39
N ALA A 82 -1.26 -2.71 -6.49
CA ALA A 82 -1.17 -4.16 -6.26
C ALA A 82 -1.39 -4.47 -4.77
N MET A 83 -2.65 -4.74 -4.42
CA MET A 83 -3.06 -5.32 -3.15
C MET A 83 -2.96 -6.85 -3.23
N SER A 84 -1.79 -7.39 -3.57
CA SER A 84 -1.56 -8.84 -3.48
C SER A 84 -1.23 -9.23 -2.04
N ASN A 85 -1.45 -10.50 -1.68
CA ASN A 85 -0.94 -11.06 -0.43
C ASN A 85 0.59 -10.96 -0.44
N ARG A 86 1.13 -10.26 0.56
CA ARG A 86 2.57 -10.02 0.72
C ARG A 86 3.25 -10.98 1.70
N LEU A 87 2.46 -11.86 2.30
CA LEU A 87 2.90 -12.87 3.24
C LEU A 87 2.21 -14.18 2.85
N VAL A 88 3.00 -15.21 2.63
CA VAL A 88 2.56 -16.58 2.40
C VAL A 88 2.97 -17.40 3.61
N VAL A 89 2.08 -18.28 4.06
CA VAL A 89 2.32 -19.23 5.16
C VAL A 89 1.85 -20.59 4.67
N ASP A 90 2.78 -21.52 4.57
CA ASP A 90 2.48 -22.90 4.21
C ASP A 90 2.00 -23.69 5.45
N PRO A 91 1.25 -24.79 5.24
CA PRO A 91 0.79 -25.66 6.34
C PRO A 91 1.93 -26.23 7.18
N ASP A 92 3.10 -26.43 6.58
CA ASP A 92 4.30 -26.94 7.23
C ASP A 92 5.05 -25.88 8.06
N GLY A 93 4.55 -24.64 8.08
CA GLY A 93 5.09 -23.55 8.89
C GLY A 93 6.16 -22.70 8.20
N TYR A 94 6.52 -23.02 6.95
CA TYR A 94 7.31 -22.12 6.10
C TYR A 94 6.55 -20.81 5.85
N LYS A 95 7.27 -19.68 5.92
CA LYS A 95 6.69 -18.36 5.66
C LYS A 95 7.59 -17.58 4.75
N ALA A 96 7.01 -16.88 3.80
CA ALA A 96 7.74 -15.99 2.89
C ALA A 96 7.00 -14.67 2.74
N ALA A 97 7.76 -13.59 2.68
CA ALA A 97 7.25 -12.25 2.47
C ALA A 97 7.82 -11.66 1.17
N VAL A 98 6.95 -10.99 0.42
CA VAL A 98 7.31 -10.29 -0.83
C VAL A 98 6.74 -8.89 -0.84
N TRP A 99 7.54 -7.92 -1.27
CA TRP A 99 7.11 -6.52 -1.38
C TRP A 99 7.87 -5.79 -2.49
N MET A 100 7.37 -4.60 -2.84
CA MET A 100 8.10 -3.69 -3.71
C MET A 100 9.26 -3.07 -2.93
N LEU A 101 10.48 -3.52 -3.20
CA LEU A 101 11.68 -2.94 -2.61
C LEU A 101 12.09 -1.70 -3.40
N ALA A 102 12.39 -0.60 -2.72
CA ALA A 102 13.20 0.50 -3.21
C ALA A 102 13.79 1.23 -2.00
N GLN A 103 15.09 1.45 -1.99
CA GLN A 103 15.86 2.06 -0.91
C GLN A 103 16.47 3.41 -1.32
N SER A 104 16.48 3.74 -2.61
CA SER A 104 16.92 5.05 -3.09
C SER A 104 15.88 6.14 -2.81
N PHE A 105 16.37 7.36 -2.56
CA PHE A 105 15.52 8.54 -2.45
C PHE A 105 15.15 9.15 -3.81
N GLU A 106 15.72 8.64 -4.91
CA GLU A 106 15.49 9.15 -6.26
C GLU A 106 14.01 9.04 -6.69
N PRO A 107 13.44 10.05 -7.37
CA PRO A 107 12.06 9.99 -7.86
C PRO A 107 11.79 8.80 -8.78
N ALA A 108 12.79 8.42 -9.60
CA ALA A 108 12.67 7.31 -10.54
C ALA A 108 12.76 5.93 -9.87
N LYS A 109 13.22 5.85 -8.61
CA LYS A 109 13.43 4.61 -7.85
C LYS A 109 14.11 3.52 -8.70
N PRO A 110 15.33 3.73 -9.24
CA PRO A 110 15.95 2.81 -10.20
C PRO A 110 16.28 1.43 -9.61
N ASP A 111 16.44 1.37 -8.29
CA ASP A 111 16.65 0.18 -7.48
C ASP A 111 15.34 -0.51 -7.10
N ARG A 112 14.20 -0.05 -7.64
CA ARG A 112 12.92 -0.72 -7.44
C ARG A 112 12.99 -2.17 -7.94
N GLY A 113 12.33 -3.06 -7.23
CA GLY A 113 12.25 -4.47 -7.60
C GLY A 113 11.59 -5.35 -6.55
N THR A 114 11.85 -6.65 -6.63
CA THR A 114 11.32 -7.62 -5.67
C THR A 114 12.14 -7.62 -4.39
N GLY A 115 11.52 -7.23 -3.28
CA GLY A 115 12.01 -7.56 -1.93
C GLY A 115 11.47 -8.93 -1.53
N PHE A 116 12.33 -9.78 -0.99
CA PHE A 116 11.99 -11.12 -0.52
C PHE A 116 12.66 -11.38 0.83
N ASN A 117 11.91 -11.97 1.76
CA ASN A 117 12.46 -12.51 3.01
C ASN A 117 11.70 -13.79 3.38
N GLU A 118 12.37 -14.73 4.02
CA GLU A 118 11.84 -16.03 4.40
C GLU A 118 12.04 -16.31 5.88
N PHE A 119 11.17 -17.16 6.41
CA PHE A 119 11.21 -17.62 7.80
C PHE A 119 11.71 -19.06 7.83
N ILE A 120 12.94 -19.24 8.33
CA ILE A 120 13.61 -20.54 8.45
C ILE A 120 14.04 -20.73 9.91
N ASP A 121 13.85 -21.95 10.41
CA ASP A 121 14.32 -22.39 11.74
C ASP A 121 13.93 -21.46 12.91
N GLY A 122 12.77 -20.82 12.82
CA GLY A 122 12.24 -19.97 13.89
C GLY A 122 12.60 -18.49 13.79
N SER A 123 13.28 -18.06 12.72
CA SER A 123 13.67 -16.66 12.53
C SER A 123 13.46 -16.17 11.09
N TRP A 124 13.20 -14.86 10.94
CA TRP A 124 13.29 -14.19 9.64
C TRP A 124 14.76 -13.96 9.27
N GLY A 125 15.06 -14.02 7.97
CA GLY A 125 16.37 -13.67 7.45
C GLY A 125 16.68 -12.16 7.55
N GLU A 126 17.92 -11.82 7.20
CA GLU A 126 18.37 -10.43 7.06
C GLU A 126 17.54 -9.67 6.02
N MET A 127 17.30 -8.38 6.25
CA MET A 127 16.53 -7.57 5.31
C MET A 127 17.28 -7.39 3.98
N PRO A 128 16.62 -7.59 2.83
CA PRO A 128 17.27 -7.42 1.55
C PRO A 128 17.66 -5.95 1.32
N THR A 129 18.89 -5.74 0.87
CA THR A 129 19.42 -4.41 0.48
C THR A 129 19.37 -4.17 -1.03
N ALA A 130 19.09 -5.22 -1.79
CA ALA A 130 18.95 -5.20 -3.24
C ALA A 130 17.71 -6.00 -3.65
N ARG A 131 17.26 -5.76 -4.89
CA ARG A 131 16.19 -6.54 -5.50
C ARG A 131 16.63 -7.97 -5.79
N LEU A 132 15.66 -8.89 -5.83
CA LEU A 132 15.90 -10.31 -6.11
C LEU A 132 16.30 -10.57 -7.58
N GLU A 133 15.87 -9.71 -8.51
CA GLU A 133 16.11 -9.84 -9.96
C GLU A 133 17.33 -9.10 -10.55
#